data_AF-A0A0P7XXD8-F1
#
_entry.id   AF-A0A0P7XXD8-F1
#
_cell.length_a   1.000
_cell.length_b   1.000
_cell.length_c   1.000
_cell.angle_alpha   90.00
_cell.angle_beta   90.00
_cell.angle_gamma   90.00
#
_symmetry.space_group_name_H-M   'P 1'
#
loop_
_entity.id
_entity.type
_entity.pdbx_description
1 polymer ?
#
loop_
_entity_poly.entity_id
_entity_poly.type
_entity_poly.pdbx_seq_one_letter_code
_entity_poly.pdbx_strand_id
1 'polypeptide(L)' 'MNEAIADRQNYACDLARHAGAPALDFFERRETLAVETKATAQDVVSHADRAIEALIR' A
#
# COMPACT_ATOMS: atom_id res chain seq x y z
N MET A 1 -5.11 10.89 25.89
CA MET A 1 -5.21 10.55 24.46
C MET A 1 -6.46 11.26 23.92
N ASN A 2 -6.38 11.98 22.81
CA ASN A 2 -7.57 12.60 22.20
C ASN A 2 -8.39 11.49 21.51
N GLU A 3 -9.66 11.30 21.87
CA GLU A 3 -10.53 10.25 21.31
C GLU A 3 -10.55 10.29 19.77
N ALA A 4 -10.62 11.48 19.18
CA ALA A 4 -10.62 11.63 17.73
C ALA A 4 -9.29 11.22 17.07
N ILE A 5 -8.18 11.23 17.81
CA ILE A 5 -6.88 10.70 17.34
C ILE A 5 -6.88 9.17 17.48
N ALA A 6 -7.42 8.64 18.58
CA ALA A 6 -7.52 7.20 18.80
C ALA A 6 -8.40 6.52 17.74
N ASP A 7 -9.52 7.13 17.36
CA ASP A 7 -10.41 6.61 16.31
C ASP A 7 -9.73 6.58 14.94
N ARG A 8 -9.00 7.64 14.58
CA ARG A 8 -8.21 7.68 13.33
C ARG A 8 -7.11 6.64 13.32
N GLN A 9 -6.45 6.40 14.46
CA GLN A 9 -5.44 5.36 14.59
C GLN A 9 -6.05 3.98 14.41
N ASN A 10 -7.18 3.68 15.07
CA ASN A 10 -7.88 2.40 14.93
C ASN A 10 -8.27 2.14 13.48
N TYR A 11 -8.87 3.13 12.82
CA TYR A 11 -9.22 3.06 11.40
C TYR A 11 -7.98 2.79 10.52
N ALA A 12 -6.87 3.51 10.75
CA ALA A 12 -5.64 3.31 10.00
C ALA A 12 -5.06 1.90 10.21
N CYS A 13 -5.12 1.36 11.43
CA CYS A 13 -4.70 -0.02 11.71
C CYS A 13 -5.56 -1.05 10.96
N ASP A 14 -6.87 -0.87 10.95
CA ASP A 14 -7.78 -1.77 10.25
C ASP A 14 -7.59 -1.71 8.73
N LEU A 15 -7.45 -0.49 8.18
CA LEU A 15 -7.15 -0.28 6.78
C LEU A 15 -5.82 -0.93 6.37
N ALA A 16 -4.77 -0.78 7.19
CA ALA A 16 -3.47 -1.39 6.93
C ALA A 16 -3.53 -2.93 6.93
N ARG A 17 -4.29 -3.55 7.85
CA ARG A 17 -4.50 -5.01 7.84
C ARG A 17 -5.23 -5.47 6.59
N HIS A 18 -6.26 -4.72 6.17
CA HIS A 18 -7.04 -5.03 4.99
C HIS A 18 -6.19 -4.91 3.70
N ALA A 19 -5.40 -3.85 3.58
CA ALA A 19 -4.48 -3.62 2.47
C ALA A 19 -3.29 -4.59 2.45
N GLY A 20 -2.90 -5.10 3.63
CA GLY A 20 -1.76 -6.01 3.77
C GLY A 20 -1.96 -7.35 3.06
N ALA A 21 -3.19 -7.87 3.00
CA ALA A 21 -3.48 -9.14 2.33
C ALA A 21 -3.18 -9.10 0.80
N PRO A 22 -3.74 -8.16 0.01
CA PRO A 22 -3.38 -8.04 -1.41
C PRO A 22 -1.93 -7.60 -1.61
N ALA A 23 -1.34 -6.80 -0.70
CA ALA A 23 0.06 -6.41 -0.79
C ALA A 23 1.00 -7.64 -0.67
N LEU A 24 0.67 -8.57 0.24
CA LEU A 24 1.41 -9.83 0.39
C LEU A 24 1.31 -10.70 -0.87
N ASP A 25 0.11 -10.83 -1.44
CA ASP A 25 -0.13 -11.58 -2.68
C ASP A 25 0.64 -11.01 -3.89
N PHE A 26 0.79 -9.68 -3.97
CA PHE A 26 1.69 -9.07 -4.95
C PHE A 26 3.16 -9.40 -4.69
N PHE A 27 3.60 -9.37 -3.43
CA PHE A 27 4.99 -9.66 -3.06
C PHE A 27 5.38 -11.12 -3.32
N GLU A 28 4.48 -12.06 -3.04
CA GLU A 28 4.68 -13.49 -3.29
C GLU A 28 4.88 -13.78 -4.78
N ARG A 29 4.25 -12.99 -5.66
CA ARG A 29 4.35 -13.11 -7.13
C ARG A 29 5.15 -11.95 -7.74
N ARG A 30 6.13 -11.42 -7.01
CA ARG A 30 6.86 -10.20 -7.42
C ARG A 30 7.56 -10.31 -8.77
N GLU A 31 7.90 -11.51 -9.25
CA GLU A 31 8.43 -11.68 -10.62
C GLU A 31 7.45 -11.26 -11.73
N THR A 32 6.15 -11.15 -11.41
CA THR A 32 5.11 -10.69 -12.34
C THR A 32 4.96 -9.17 -12.37
N LEU A 33 5.62 -8.46 -11.45
CA LEU A 33 5.48 -7.01 -11.31
C LEU A 33 6.37 -6.29 -12.32
N ALA A 34 5.74 -5.59 -13.26
CA ALA A 34 6.42 -4.60 -14.07
C ALA A 34 6.85 -3.41 -13.18
N VAL A 35 8.15 -3.15 -13.14
CA VAL A 35 8.73 -1.99 -12.45
C VAL A 35 8.87 -0.84 -13.44
N GLU A 36 8.28 0.29 -13.09
CA GLU A 36 8.31 1.53 -13.85
C GLU A 36 9.09 2.60 -13.07
N THR A 37 9.87 3.41 -13.78
CA THR A 37 10.51 4.59 -13.21
C THR A 37 9.59 5.81 -13.32
N LYS A 38 9.47 6.60 -12.25
CA LYS A 38 8.80 7.90 -12.23
C LYS A 38 9.77 9.00 -12.67
N ALA A 39 10.10 9.95 -11.79
CA ALA A 39 10.91 11.11 -12.11
C ALA A 39 12.42 10.80 -12.21
N THR A 40 12.89 9.78 -11.49
CA THR A 40 14.30 9.38 -11.50
C THR A 40 14.43 7.87 -11.64
N ALA A 41 15.60 7.39 -12.06
CA ALA A 41 15.87 5.94 -12.17
C ALA A 41 15.76 5.19 -10.83
N GLN A 42 15.81 5.90 -9.69
CA GLN A 42 15.65 5.33 -8.35
C GLN A 42 14.22 5.47 -7.81
N ASP A 43 13.40 6.31 -8.42
CA ASP A 43 12.00 6.49 -8.04
C ASP A 43 11.14 5.49 -8.84
N VAL A 44 10.98 4.30 -8.30
CA VAL A 44 10.30 3.19 -8.98
C VAL A 44 8.93 2.89 -8.37
N VAL A 45 8.07 2.30 -9.19
CA VAL A 45 6.71 1.90 -8.83
C VAL A 45 6.30 0.69 -9.64
N SER A 46 5.35 -0.08 -9.12
CA SER A 46 4.70 -1.16 -9.84
C SER A 46 3.18 -0.98 -9.86
N HIS A 47 2.48 -1.85 -10.58
CA HIS A 47 1.03 -1.89 -10.50
C HIS A 47 0.52 -2.28 -9.10
N ALA A 48 1.33 -3.00 -8.31
CA ALA A 48 0.98 -3.34 -6.92
C ALA A 48 0.85 -2.08 -6.07
N ASP A 49 1.82 -1.15 -6.14
CA ASP A 49 1.80 0.10 -5.39
C ASP A 49 0.56 0.94 -5.71
N ARG A 50 0.22 1.04 -7.00
CA ARG A 50 -0.96 1.79 -7.46
C ARG A 50 -2.27 1.14 -7.00
N ALA A 51 -2.34 -0.19 -7.02
CA ALA A 51 -3.52 -0.93 -6.56
C ALA A 51 -3.76 -0.74 -5.06
N ILE A 52 -2.68 -0.81 -4.26
CA ILE A 52 -2.78 -0.57 -2.81
C ILE A 52 -3.08 0.89 -2.51
N GLU A 53 -2.45 1.85 -3.19
CA GLU A 53 -2.77 3.27 -3.05
C GLU A 53 -4.25 3.54 -3.34
N ALA A 54 -4.81 2.99 -4.42
CA ALA A 54 -6.22 3.14 -4.74
C ALA A 54 -7.16 2.53 -3.69
N LEU A 55 -6.73 1.47 -2.99
CA LEU A 55 -7.49 0.82 -1.92
C LEU A 55 -7.50 1.64 -0.62
N ILE A 56 -6.42 2.37 -0.33
CA ILE A 56 -6.28 3.14 0.93
C ILE A 56 -6.59 4.63 0.80
N ARG A 57 -6.84 5.12 -0.42
CA ARG A 57 -7.07 6.55 -0.75
C ARG A 57 -8.44 7.06 -0.32
#